data_AF-X1B2Q0-F1
#
_entry.id   AF-X1B2Q0-F1
#
_cell.length_a   1.000
_cell.length_b   1.000
_cell.length_c   1.000
_cell.angle_alpha   90.00
_cell.angle_beta   90.00
_cell.angle_gamma   90.00
#
_symmetry.space_group_name_H-M   'P 1'
#
loop_
_entity.id
_entity.type
_entity.pdbx_description
1 polymer ?
#
loop_
_entity_poly.entity_id
_entity_poly.type
_entity_poly.pdbx_seq_one_letter_code
_entity_poly.pdbx_strand_id
1 'polypeptide(L)'
;MKTLGYGRIVNVVTSMEFERLICASGPLGGHLVRPSDNKEPKKLAFINCVGSRDIKNNPYCSSCCCMYTTKEAMIAYEHNNELETSIFYIDLRAVGKGFQKYLQRGMDEYSITYINGKVARIIQDDEQNPIIIYEDITTSTVKEIKFDIVVLATSMVPKKDANKLSEILDVALDEYNFFNGEPHHPQKSSKEGIFLCGACRQPMDIPSSVVDASGAAAKAAEVIMRGD
;
A
#
# COMPACT_ATOMS: atom_id res chain seq x y z
N MET A 1 4.08 12.65 -6.93
CA MET A 1 2.83 12.41 -7.69
C MET A 1 2.80 13.02 -9.08
N LYS A 2 3.16 14.30 -9.31
CA LYS A 2 3.07 14.94 -10.65
C LYS A 2 3.74 14.15 -11.79
N THR A 3 4.89 13.52 -11.55
CA THR A 3 5.61 12.72 -12.56
C THR A 3 5.00 11.34 -12.80
N LEU A 4 4.15 10.84 -11.91
CA LEU A 4 3.57 9.49 -11.98
C LEU A 4 2.20 9.47 -12.66
N GLY A 5 1.73 10.58 -13.24
CA GLY A 5 0.54 10.57 -14.09
C GLY A 5 -0.82 10.45 -13.39
N TYR A 6 -0.89 10.21 -12.07
CA TYR A 6 -2.16 10.19 -11.34
C TYR A 6 -2.98 11.48 -11.53
N GLY A 7 -4.26 11.34 -11.83
CA GLY A 7 -5.18 12.45 -12.14
C GLY A 7 -5.00 13.07 -13.53
N ARG A 8 -3.97 12.68 -14.29
CA ARG A 8 -3.72 13.13 -15.68
C ARG A 8 -3.90 12.01 -16.69
N ILE A 9 -3.37 10.83 -16.38
CA ILE A 9 -3.48 9.62 -17.19
C ILE A 9 -4.58 8.77 -16.56
N VAL A 10 -5.69 8.60 -17.28
CA VAL A 10 -6.92 7.96 -16.76
C VAL A 10 -6.69 6.52 -16.28
N ASN A 11 -5.79 5.80 -16.95
CA ASN A 11 -5.42 4.43 -16.60
C ASN A 11 -4.33 4.33 -15.50
N VAL A 12 -3.99 5.43 -14.83
CA VAL A 12 -3.15 5.42 -13.62
C VAL A 12 -4.04 5.58 -12.40
N VAL A 13 -4.12 4.53 -11.59
CA VAL A 13 -4.96 4.47 -10.39
C VAL A 13 -4.11 4.22 -9.14
N THR A 14 -4.66 4.49 -7.97
CA THR A 14 -4.09 4.09 -6.67
C THR A 14 -4.46 2.64 -6.35
N SER A 15 -3.70 1.98 -5.47
CA SER A 15 -4.04 0.64 -4.99
C SER A 15 -5.40 0.58 -4.30
N MET A 16 -5.80 1.64 -3.58
CA MET A 16 -7.14 1.71 -2.96
C MET A 16 -8.26 1.82 -3.99
N GLU A 17 -8.06 2.54 -5.10
CA GLU A 17 -9.02 2.55 -6.20
C GLU A 17 -9.05 1.18 -6.88
N PHE A 18 -7.89 0.58 -7.15
CA PHE A 18 -7.77 -0.76 -7.74
C PHE A 18 -8.49 -1.83 -6.92
N GLU A 19 -8.32 -1.81 -5.59
CA GLU A 19 -9.07 -2.66 -4.66
C GLU A 19 -10.59 -2.54 -4.85
N ARG A 20 -11.11 -1.34 -5.10
CA ARG A 20 -12.54 -1.17 -5.38
C ARG A 20 -12.90 -1.70 -6.77
N LEU A 21 -12.06 -1.47 -7.78
CA LEU A 21 -12.31 -1.94 -9.15
C LEU A 21 -12.41 -3.47 -9.23
N ILE A 22 -11.53 -4.19 -8.53
CA ILE A 22 -11.49 -5.67 -8.55
C ILE A 22 -12.38 -6.33 -7.48
N CYS A 23 -12.97 -5.56 -6.58
CA CYS A 23 -13.86 -6.11 -5.57
C CYS A 23 -15.18 -6.59 -6.20
N ALA A 24 -15.65 -7.79 -5.81
CA ALA A 24 -16.94 -8.33 -6.24
C ALA A 24 -18.14 -7.43 -5.88
N SER A 25 -18.09 -6.74 -4.73
CA SER A 25 -19.07 -5.71 -4.34
C SER A 25 -18.62 -4.29 -4.72
N GLY A 26 -17.69 -4.20 -5.66
CA GLY A 26 -17.16 -2.98 -6.24
C GLY A 26 -18.05 -2.40 -7.34
N PRO A 27 -17.74 -1.19 -7.82
CA PRO A 27 -18.46 -0.55 -8.92
C PRO A 27 -18.47 -1.37 -10.23
N LEU A 28 -17.50 -2.27 -10.42
CA LEU A 28 -17.39 -3.12 -11.61
C LEU A 28 -17.78 -4.59 -11.35
N GLY A 29 -18.31 -4.91 -10.17
CA GLY A 29 -18.71 -6.29 -9.85
C GLY A 29 -17.56 -7.30 -9.85
N GLY A 30 -16.30 -6.86 -9.72
CA GLY A 30 -15.10 -7.68 -9.81
C GLY A 30 -14.49 -7.78 -11.20
N HIS A 31 -15.13 -7.23 -12.24
CA HIS A 31 -14.60 -7.28 -13.60
C HIS A 31 -13.60 -6.14 -13.84
N LEU A 32 -12.31 -6.46 -13.82
CA LEU A 32 -11.26 -5.48 -14.04
C LEU A 32 -11.26 -5.00 -15.50
N VAL A 33 -11.54 -3.71 -15.71
CA VAL A 33 -11.44 -3.04 -17.01
C VAL A 33 -10.62 -1.76 -16.91
N ARG A 34 -10.04 -1.34 -18.03
CA ARG A 34 -9.33 -0.06 -18.17
C ARG A 34 -10.30 1.10 -17.93
N PRO A 35 -10.00 2.04 -17.02
CA PRO A 35 -10.89 3.17 -16.75
C PRO A 35 -11.15 4.09 -17.95
N SER A 36 -10.24 4.12 -18.93
CA SER A 36 -10.36 4.97 -20.13
C SER A 36 -11.37 4.48 -21.16
N ASP A 37 -11.52 3.17 -21.36
CA ASP A 37 -12.30 2.61 -22.47
C ASP A 37 -13.06 1.30 -22.15
N ASN A 38 -13.06 0.88 -20.88
CA ASN A 38 -13.71 -0.33 -20.38
C ASN A 38 -13.26 -1.64 -21.05
N LYS A 39 -12.08 -1.66 -21.69
CA LYS A 39 -11.50 -2.91 -22.22
C LYS A 39 -10.78 -3.68 -21.11
N GLU A 40 -10.78 -5.00 -21.22
CA GLU A 40 -10.01 -5.86 -20.34
C GLU A 40 -8.49 -5.58 -20.51
N PRO A 41 -7.75 -5.32 -19.42
CA PRO A 41 -6.31 -5.18 -19.50
C PRO A 41 -5.66 -6.55 -19.73
N LYS A 42 -4.52 -6.53 -20.42
CA LYS A 42 -3.61 -7.68 -20.60
C LYS A 42 -2.26 -7.45 -19.90
N LYS A 43 -1.91 -6.21 -19.59
CA LYS A 43 -0.66 -5.88 -18.89
C LYS A 43 -0.85 -4.86 -17.77
N LEU A 44 -0.54 -5.27 -16.54
CA LEU A 44 -0.58 -4.44 -15.34
C LEU A 44 0.82 -4.07 -14.84
N ALA A 45 0.93 -2.88 -14.26
CA ALA A 45 2.08 -2.55 -13.41
C ALA A 45 1.65 -2.08 -12.03
N PHE A 46 2.39 -2.49 -11.01
CA PHE A 46 2.34 -1.88 -9.68
C PHE A 46 3.65 -1.15 -9.41
N ILE A 47 3.55 0.04 -8.81
CA ILE A 47 4.72 0.82 -8.38
C ILE A 47 4.71 0.87 -6.85
N ASN A 48 5.69 0.21 -6.24
CA ASN A 48 5.85 0.24 -4.78
C ASN A 48 6.43 1.57 -4.30
N CYS A 49 6.25 1.83 -3.00
CA CYS A 49 6.80 2.99 -2.30
C CYS A 49 6.30 4.35 -2.83
N VAL A 50 5.10 4.43 -3.44
CA VAL A 50 4.58 5.72 -3.91
C VAL A 50 4.23 6.60 -2.70
N GLY A 51 5.06 7.63 -2.47
CA GLY A 51 4.92 8.53 -1.33
C GLY A 51 5.46 7.98 -0.01
N SER A 52 6.01 6.77 0.02
CA SER A 52 6.72 6.19 1.19
C SER A 52 8.21 6.09 0.91
N ARG A 53 9.05 6.09 1.94
CA ARG A 53 10.52 6.08 1.80
C ARG A 53 11.00 7.20 0.88
N ASP A 54 10.32 8.34 0.97
CA ASP A 54 10.59 9.55 0.20
C ASP A 54 10.80 10.70 1.19
N ILE A 55 12.03 11.19 1.23
CA ILE A 55 12.47 12.27 2.13
C ILE A 55 11.60 13.53 1.97
N LYS A 56 11.05 13.78 0.77
CA LYS A 56 10.20 14.95 0.51
C LYS A 56 8.75 14.75 0.95
N ASN A 57 8.32 13.50 1.11
CA ASN A 57 6.97 13.14 1.51
C ASN A 57 7.05 12.38 2.85
N ASN A 58 6.83 11.06 2.84
CA ASN A 58 6.90 10.26 4.04
C ASN A 58 8.23 9.49 4.09
N PRO A 59 9.16 9.81 5.02
CA PRO A 59 10.46 9.15 5.10
C PRO A 59 10.39 7.72 5.68
N TYR A 60 9.21 7.27 6.07
CA TYR A 60 8.95 5.93 6.60
C TYR A 60 8.41 4.96 5.54
N CYS A 61 8.45 3.66 5.86
CA CYS A 61 7.86 2.60 5.05
C CYS A 61 6.40 2.36 5.47
N SER A 62 5.50 2.16 4.50
CA SER A 62 4.09 1.85 4.77
C SER A 62 3.82 0.38 5.15
N SER A 63 4.87 -0.41 5.42
CA SER A 63 4.85 -1.79 5.94
C SER A 63 4.17 -2.87 5.08
N CYS A 64 2.97 -2.63 4.56
CA CYS A 64 2.15 -3.65 3.89
C CYS A 64 2.11 -3.54 2.35
N CYS A 65 2.65 -2.48 1.74
CA CYS A 65 2.52 -2.23 0.30
C CYS A 65 3.18 -3.27 -0.60
N CYS A 66 4.30 -3.86 -0.17
CA CYS A 66 4.91 -4.95 -0.93
C CYS A 66 4.00 -6.19 -0.98
N MET A 67 3.18 -6.41 0.05
CA MET A 67 2.32 -7.59 0.17
C MET A 67 0.97 -7.39 -0.50
N TYR A 68 0.34 -6.22 -0.32
CA TYR A 68 -0.96 -5.99 -0.96
C TYR A 68 -0.83 -5.89 -2.49
N THR A 69 0.30 -5.41 -3.03
CA THR A 69 0.51 -5.36 -4.49
C THR A 69 0.63 -6.76 -5.09
N THR A 70 1.37 -7.66 -4.44
CA THR A 70 1.38 -9.09 -4.81
C THR A 70 -0.02 -9.69 -4.73
N LYS A 71 -0.76 -9.40 -3.66
CA LYS A 71 -2.14 -9.89 -3.51
C LYS A 71 -3.08 -9.37 -4.60
N GLU A 72 -3.08 -8.07 -4.84
CA GLU A 72 -3.87 -7.42 -5.88
C GLU A 72 -3.54 -7.99 -7.27
N ALA A 73 -2.25 -8.20 -7.56
CA ALA A 73 -1.78 -8.82 -8.80
C ALA A 73 -2.27 -10.27 -8.95
N MET A 74 -2.19 -11.09 -7.90
CA MET A 74 -2.67 -12.48 -7.91
C MET A 74 -4.19 -12.52 -8.14
N ILE A 75 -4.96 -11.68 -7.44
CA ILE A 75 -6.42 -11.60 -7.63
C ILE A 75 -6.76 -11.15 -9.07
N ALA A 76 -6.01 -10.20 -9.62
CA ALA A 76 -6.19 -9.75 -11.00
C ALA A 76 -5.96 -10.87 -12.02
N TYR A 77 -4.92 -11.68 -11.79
CA TYR A 77 -4.65 -12.86 -12.59
C TYR A 77 -5.78 -13.90 -12.46
N GLU A 78 -6.34 -14.12 -11.26
CA GLU A 78 -7.47 -15.07 -11.08
C GLU A 78 -8.74 -14.67 -11.84
N HIS A 79 -8.91 -13.37 -12.15
CA HIS A 79 -10.00 -12.89 -12.99
C HIS A 79 -9.68 -12.98 -14.50
N ASN A 80 -8.39 -13.03 -14.86
CA ASN A 80 -7.91 -13.15 -16.23
C ASN A 80 -6.52 -13.83 -16.25
N ASN A 81 -6.49 -15.14 -16.51
CA ASN A 81 -5.26 -15.94 -16.47
C ASN A 81 -4.23 -15.61 -17.58
N GLU A 82 -4.56 -14.68 -18.49
CA GLU A 82 -3.63 -14.17 -19.51
C GLU A 82 -2.97 -12.84 -19.09
N LEU A 83 -3.29 -12.33 -17.91
CA LEU A 83 -2.80 -11.05 -17.41
C LEU A 83 -1.34 -11.14 -16.99
N GLU A 84 -0.48 -10.31 -17.57
CA GLU A 84 0.91 -10.18 -17.13
C GLU A 84 1.05 -9.01 -16.16
N THR A 85 1.70 -9.23 -15.01
CA THR A 85 1.90 -8.16 -14.02
C THR A 85 3.38 -7.89 -13.79
N SER A 86 3.76 -6.61 -13.79
CA SER A 86 5.09 -6.15 -13.36
C SER A 86 5.00 -5.35 -12.06
N ILE A 87 5.77 -5.73 -11.04
CA ILE A 87 5.84 -4.99 -9.77
C ILE A 87 7.20 -4.31 -9.67
N PHE A 88 7.22 -2.99 -9.77
CA PHE A 88 8.43 -2.17 -9.63
C PHE A 88 8.72 -1.91 -8.16
N TYR A 89 9.94 -2.24 -7.71
CA TYR A 89 10.33 -2.15 -6.31
C TYR A 89 11.77 -1.64 -6.11
N ILE A 90 12.05 -1.17 -4.90
CA ILE A 90 13.42 -0.89 -4.40
C ILE A 90 13.89 -2.08 -3.55
N ASP A 91 13.12 -2.41 -2.51
CA ASP A 91 13.27 -3.62 -1.71
C ASP A 91 11.91 -4.30 -1.55
N LEU A 92 11.87 -5.63 -1.60
CA LEU A 92 10.68 -6.41 -1.25
C LEU A 92 10.70 -6.73 0.25
N ARG A 93 9.75 -6.16 1.01
CA ARG A 93 9.67 -6.32 2.47
C ARG A 93 8.65 -7.37 2.88
N ALA A 94 9.03 -8.64 2.76
CA ALA A 94 8.22 -9.80 3.14
C ALA A 94 8.50 -10.25 4.60
N VAL A 95 8.20 -9.40 5.58
CA VAL A 95 8.64 -9.56 6.98
C VAL A 95 7.77 -10.51 7.84
N GLY A 96 6.64 -11.00 7.32
CA GLY A 96 5.72 -11.89 8.03
C GLY A 96 5.94 -13.38 7.75
N LYS A 97 5.37 -14.24 8.62
CA LYS A 97 5.41 -15.71 8.42
C LYS A 97 4.74 -16.08 7.10
N GLY A 98 5.50 -16.71 6.21
CA GLY A 98 5.01 -17.15 4.90
C GLY A 98 5.02 -16.07 3.81
N PHE A 99 5.38 -14.83 4.12
CA PHE A 99 5.35 -13.74 3.13
C PHE A 99 6.36 -13.96 2.00
N GLN A 100 7.55 -14.50 2.30
CA GLN A 100 8.52 -14.84 1.24
C GLN A 100 7.97 -15.93 0.30
N LYS A 101 7.30 -16.95 0.84
CA LYS A 101 6.64 -17.98 0.03
C LYS A 101 5.50 -17.38 -0.81
N TYR A 102 4.82 -16.37 -0.28
CA TYR A 102 3.77 -15.67 -1.00
C TYR A 102 4.31 -14.88 -2.21
N LEU A 103 5.45 -14.20 -2.07
CA LEU A 103 6.12 -13.56 -3.21
C LEU A 103 6.55 -14.58 -4.26
N GLN A 104 7.13 -15.70 -3.82
CA GLN A 104 7.56 -16.80 -4.70
C GLN A 104 6.37 -17.37 -5.48
N ARG A 105 5.26 -17.65 -4.79
CA ARG A 105 4.01 -18.11 -5.40
C ARG A 105 3.51 -17.15 -6.48
N GLY A 106 3.61 -15.84 -6.23
CA GLY A 106 3.26 -14.82 -7.23
C GLY A 106 4.04 -14.97 -8.54
N MET A 107 5.34 -15.29 -8.46
CA MET A 107 6.17 -15.52 -9.66
C MET A 107 5.83 -16.83 -10.34
N ASP A 108 5.68 -17.91 -9.56
CA ASP A 108 5.57 -19.27 -10.09
C ASP A 108 4.19 -19.58 -10.67
N GLU A 109 3.12 -19.02 -10.08
CA GLU A 109 1.73 -19.41 -10.36
C GLU A 109 0.88 -18.28 -10.97
N TYR A 110 1.31 -17.02 -10.91
CA TYR A 110 0.44 -15.85 -11.19
C TYR A 110 1.04 -14.82 -12.17
N SER A 111 2.06 -15.20 -12.94
CA SER A 111 2.68 -14.34 -13.97
C SER A 111 3.15 -12.96 -13.44
N ILE A 112 3.62 -12.91 -12.19
CA ILE A 112 4.18 -11.69 -11.58
C ILE A 112 5.67 -11.62 -11.83
N THR A 113 6.11 -10.56 -12.50
CA THR A 113 7.53 -10.20 -12.62
C THR A 113 7.87 -9.08 -11.64
N TYR A 114 8.79 -9.34 -10.71
CA TYR A 114 9.33 -8.30 -9.83
C TYR A 114 10.51 -7.60 -10.52
N ILE A 115 10.40 -6.29 -10.73
CA ILE A 115 11.43 -5.49 -11.40
C ILE A 115 12.10 -4.60 -10.36
N ASN A 116 13.39 -4.87 -10.09
CA ASN A 116 14.21 -4.00 -9.26
C ASN A 116 14.54 -2.72 -10.06
N GLY A 117 13.70 -1.71 -9.87
CA GLY A 117 13.70 -0.55 -10.75
C GLY A 117 13.06 0.67 -10.12
N LYS A 118 13.71 1.82 -10.31
CA LYS A 118 13.22 3.11 -9.82
C LYS A 118 12.47 3.83 -10.93
N VAL A 119 11.15 3.94 -10.78
CA VAL A 119 10.32 4.67 -11.74
C VAL A 119 10.61 6.18 -11.66
N ALA A 120 11.00 6.76 -12.79
CA ALA A 120 11.29 8.18 -12.90
C ALA A 120 10.01 8.98 -13.22
N ARG A 121 9.25 8.52 -14.22
CA ARG A 121 8.00 9.15 -14.64
C ARG A 121 7.11 8.19 -15.44
N ILE A 122 5.85 8.59 -15.59
CA ILE A 122 4.87 7.93 -16.44
C ILE A 122 4.39 8.93 -17.49
N ILE A 123 4.49 8.53 -18.76
CA ILE A 123 3.91 9.24 -19.90
C ILE A 123 2.75 8.42 -20.47
N GLN A 124 2.04 8.98 -21.44
CA GLN A 124 0.86 8.36 -22.05
C GLN A 124 1.06 8.34 -23.57
N ASP A 125 0.68 7.24 -24.22
CA ASP A 125 0.61 7.16 -25.68
C ASP A 125 -0.71 7.72 -26.23
N ASP A 126 -0.86 7.71 -27.56
CA ASP A 126 -2.06 8.22 -28.24
C ASP A 126 -3.32 7.39 -27.94
N GLU A 127 -3.16 6.14 -27.46
CA GLU A 127 -4.24 5.21 -27.10
C GLU A 127 -4.57 5.21 -25.59
N GLN A 128 -4.03 6.19 -24.87
CA GLN A 128 -4.18 6.36 -23.43
C GLN A 128 -3.50 5.30 -22.55
N ASN A 129 -2.56 4.53 -23.10
CA ASN A 129 -1.77 3.58 -22.33
C ASN A 129 -0.66 4.30 -21.56
N PRO A 130 -0.51 4.04 -20.26
CA PRO A 130 0.65 4.49 -19.51
C PRO A 130 1.93 3.78 -19.94
N ILE A 131 2.99 4.57 -20.17
CA ILE A 131 4.35 4.09 -20.40
C ILE A 131 5.21 4.48 -19.20
N ILE A 132 5.73 3.47 -18.51
CA ILE A 132 6.63 3.64 -17.36
C ILE A 132 8.05 3.79 -17.88
N ILE A 133 8.69 4.90 -17.51
CA ILE A 133 10.12 5.16 -17.73
C ILE A 133 10.83 4.98 -16.39
N TYR A 134 11.75 4.02 -16.32
CA TYR A 134 12.42 3.64 -15.08
C TYR A 134 13.89 3.30 -15.29
N GLU A 135 14.67 3.44 -14.23
CA GLU A 135 16.04 2.93 -14.17
C GLU A 135 15.99 1.50 -13.64
N ASP A 136 16.46 0.54 -14.45
CA ASP A 136 16.67 -0.84 -14.03
C ASP A 136 17.96 -0.93 -13.22
N ILE A 137 17.86 -1.25 -11.93
CA ILE A 137 19.00 -1.27 -11.02
C ILE A 137 19.94 -2.43 -11.33
N THR A 138 19.44 -3.50 -11.92
CA THR A 138 20.24 -4.69 -12.26
C THR A 138 21.14 -4.41 -13.45
N THR A 139 20.63 -3.67 -14.44
CA THR A 139 21.39 -3.37 -15.67
C THR A 139 21.96 -1.96 -15.71
N SER A 140 21.62 -1.10 -14.75
CA SER A 140 21.98 0.33 -14.72
C SER A 140 21.61 1.07 -16.01
N THR A 141 20.45 0.73 -16.59
CA THR A 141 19.96 1.34 -17.82
C THR A 141 18.55 1.87 -17.66
N VAL A 142 18.25 2.93 -18.40
CA VAL A 142 16.88 3.45 -18.49
C VAL A 142 16.11 2.61 -19.50
N LYS A 143 14.94 2.11 -19.08
CA LYS A 143 14.04 1.30 -19.90
C LYS A 143 12.64 1.90 -19.90
N GLU A 144 11.88 1.55 -20.92
CA GLU A 144 10.49 1.95 -21.06
C GLU A 144 9.62 0.71 -21.27
N ILE A 145 8.50 0.62 -20.55
CA ILE A 145 7.53 -0.47 -20.71
C ILE A 145 6.12 0.13 -20.72
N LYS A 146 5.34 -0.24 -21.74
CA LYS A 146 3.93 0.11 -21.89
C LYS A 146 3.05 -0.85 -21.09
N PHE A 147 2.00 -0.33 -20.45
CA PHE A 147 1.01 -1.06 -19.67
C PHE A 147 -0.40 -0.59 -20.01
N ASP A 148 -1.40 -1.41 -19.73
CA ASP A 148 -2.80 -1.05 -19.91
C ASP A 148 -3.34 -0.27 -18.71
N ILE A 149 -2.89 -0.64 -17.50
CA ILE A 149 -3.18 0.02 -16.24
C ILE A 149 -1.90 0.07 -15.39
N VAL A 150 -1.65 1.21 -14.74
CA VAL A 150 -0.62 1.33 -13.70
C VAL A 150 -1.28 1.63 -12.36
N VAL A 151 -0.91 0.84 -11.35
CA VAL A 151 -1.39 0.96 -9.98
C VAL A 151 -0.28 1.52 -9.10
N LEU A 152 -0.60 2.62 -8.40
CA LEU A 152 0.30 3.29 -7.47
C LEU A 152 0.06 2.76 -6.05
N ALA A 153 1.04 2.06 -5.50
CA ALA A 153 0.99 1.58 -4.13
C ALA A 153 1.29 2.74 -3.16
N THR A 154 0.25 3.50 -2.84
CA THR A 154 0.35 4.75 -2.09
C THR A 154 0.67 4.53 -0.61
N SER A 155 1.33 5.53 -0.01
CA SER A 155 1.65 5.54 1.42
C SER A 155 0.43 5.51 2.32
N MET A 156 0.52 4.76 3.41
CA MET A 156 -0.37 4.91 4.56
C MET A 156 0.04 6.16 5.33
N VAL A 157 -0.91 7.08 5.53
CA VAL A 157 -0.71 8.33 6.25
C VAL A 157 -1.75 8.44 7.36
N PRO A 158 -1.52 9.26 8.40
CA PRO A 158 -2.52 9.52 9.41
C PRO A 158 -3.82 10.04 8.80
N LYS A 159 -4.94 9.71 9.45
CA LYS A 159 -6.25 10.17 9.02
C LYS A 159 -6.30 11.71 9.09
N LYS A 160 -7.04 12.33 8.16
CA LYS A 160 -7.12 13.81 8.05
C LYS A 160 -7.56 14.51 9.34
N ASP A 161 -8.33 13.83 10.18
CA ASP A 161 -8.85 14.32 11.46
C ASP A 161 -8.03 13.84 12.67
N ALA A 162 -6.85 13.24 12.49
CA ALA A 162 -6.02 12.73 13.57
C ALA A 162 -5.60 13.84 14.56
N ASN A 163 -5.19 15.01 14.07
CA ASN A 163 -4.84 16.17 14.92
C ASN A 163 -6.03 16.63 15.77
N LYS A 164 -7.22 16.73 15.16
CA LYS A 164 -8.45 17.10 15.89
C LYS A 164 -8.77 16.08 16.99
N LEU A 165 -8.60 14.78 16.70
CA LEU A 165 -8.83 13.74 17.69
C LEU A 165 -7.77 13.77 18.81
N SER A 166 -6.51 14.04 18.48
CA SER A 166 -5.42 14.25 19.43
C SER A 166 -5.74 15.41 20.38
N GLU A 167 -6.23 16.55 19.88
CA GLU A 167 -6.66 17.69 20.72
C GLU A 167 -7.84 17.35 21.64
N ILE A 168 -8.84 16.64 21.12
CA ILE A 168 -10.03 16.24 21.91
C ILE A 168 -9.64 15.29 23.04
N LEU A 169 -8.79 14.30 22.73
CA LEU A 169 -8.39 13.29 23.69
C LEU A 169 -7.25 13.78 24.58
N ASP A 170 -6.50 14.80 24.18
CA ASP A 170 -5.25 15.25 24.80
C ASP A 170 -4.19 14.12 24.80
N VAL A 171 -3.95 13.57 23.60
CA VAL A 171 -2.99 12.49 23.36
C VAL A 171 -1.92 12.95 22.39
N ALA A 172 -0.66 12.68 22.72
CA ALA A 172 0.49 13.05 21.90
C ALA A 172 0.51 12.30 20.55
N LEU A 173 0.95 13.03 19.53
CA LEU A 173 1.31 12.47 18.23
C LEU A 173 2.84 12.40 18.10
N ASP A 174 3.33 11.54 17.20
CA ASP A 174 4.74 11.48 16.83
C ASP A 174 5.09 12.55 15.78
N GLU A 175 6.36 12.59 15.36
CA GLU A 175 6.86 13.52 14.35
C GLU A 175 6.19 13.37 12.97
N TYR A 176 5.47 12.27 12.73
CA TYR A 176 4.75 11.97 11.49
C TYR A 176 3.23 12.11 11.63
N ASN A 177 2.74 12.58 12.79
CA ASN A 177 1.33 12.74 13.15
C ASN A 177 0.55 11.42 13.37
N PHE A 178 1.24 10.30 13.63
CA PHE A 178 0.58 9.11 14.18
C PHE A 178 0.45 9.22 15.70
N PHE A 179 -0.50 8.50 16.29
CA PHE A 179 -0.67 8.50 17.74
C PHE A 179 0.51 7.82 18.42
N ASN A 180 1.20 8.57 19.27
CA ASN A 180 2.44 8.13 19.89
C ASN A 180 2.16 7.30 21.15
N GLY A 181 2.71 6.10 21.19
CA GLY A 181 2.62 5.20 22.34
C GLY A 181 3.90 5.20 23.17
N GLU A 182 3.83 4.69 24.40
CA GLU A 182 5.03 4.51 25.22
C GLU A 182 6.02 3.51 24.57
N PRO A 183 7.34 3.74 24.60
CA PRO A 183 8.33 2.89 23.91
C PRO A 183 8.25 1.39 24.25
N HIS A 184 7.94 1.04 25.50
CA HIS A 184 7.85 -0.35 25.97
C HIS A 184 6.41 -0.86 26.10
N HIS A 185 5.42 0.03 26.02
CA HIS A 185 3.99 -0.29 26.09
C HIS A 185 3.26 0.51 25.03
N PRO A 186 3.46 0.20 23.74
CA PRO A 186 3.08 1.13 22.70
C PRO A 186 1.55 1.27 22.56
N GLN A 187 0.77 0.39 23.22
CA GLN A 187 -0.68 0.51 23.37
C GLN A 187 -1.11 1.56 24.39
N LYS A 188 -0.23 2.01 25.29
CA LYS A 188 -0.49 3.11 26.20
C LYS A 188 -0.20 4.43 25.50
N SER A 189 -1.19 5.31 25.51
CA SER A 189 -1.01 6.67 25.00
C SER A 189 -0.26 7.54 26.03
N SER A 190 0.01 8.80 25.69
CA SER A 190 0.53 9.78 26.66
C SER A 190 -0.45 10.15 27.77
N LYS A 191 -1.73 9.74 27.65
CA LYS A 191 -2.78 10.02 28.62
C LYS A 191 -3.28 8.74 29.26
N GLU A 192 -3.31 8.77 30.59
CA GLU A 192 -3.80 7.65 31.39
C GLU A 192 -5.27 7.33 31.07
N GLY A 193 -5.60 6.04 31.07
CA GLY A 193 -6.92 5.54 30.69
C GLY A 193 -7.22 5.55 29.18
N ILE A 194 -6.34 6.13 28.34
CA ILE A 194 -6.49 6.12 26.89
C ILE A 194 -5.45 5.20 26.25
N PHE A 195 -5.94 4.29 25.41
CA PHE A 195 -5.14 3.27 24.74
C PHE A 195 -5.23 3.38 23.22
N LEU A 196 -4.18 2.91 22.56
CA LEU A 196 -3.97 3.03 21.13
C LEU A 196 -3.87 1.65 20.49
N CYS A 197 -4.55 1.44 19.36
CA CYS A 197 -4.41 0.21 18.59
C CYS A 197 -4.55 0.42 17.08
N GLY A 198 -3.80 -0.38 16.33
CA GLY A 198 -3.93 -0.48 14.88
C GLY A 198 -3.21 0.64 14.14
N ALA A 199 -3.57 0.83 12.88
CA ALA A 199 -2.85 1.69 11.95
C ALA A 199 -2.82 3.19 12.31
N CYS A 200 -3.59 3.63 13.32
CA CYS A 200 -3.50 5.00 13.83
C CYS A 200 -2.16 5.31 14.50
N ARG A 201 -1.41 4.28 14.92
CA ARG A 201 -0.10 4.39 15.57
C ARG A 201 1.08 4.33 14.62
N GLN A 202 0.95 3.57 13.54
CA GLN A 202 1.96 3.39 12.51
C GLN A 202 1.39 2.55 11.36
N PRO A 203 1.99 2.59 10.17
CA PRO A 203 1.64 1.67 9.10
C PRO A 203 1.83 0.20 9.52
N MET A 204 0.78 -0.60 9.41
CA MET A 204 0.79 -2.01 9.78
C MET A 204 -0.25 -2.79 8.98
N ASP A 205 -0.09 -4.12 8.93
CA ASP A 205 -1.02 -5.04 8.30
C ASP A 205 -2.16 -5.44 9.26
N ILE A 206 -3.12 -6.21 8.73
CA ILE A 206 -4.28 -6.68 9.49
C ILE A 206 -3.86 -7.57 10.67
N PRO A 207 -3.03 -8.62 10.51
CA PRO A 207 -2.58 -9.44 11.64
C PRO A 207 -1.93 -8.61 12.75
N SER A 208 -1.04 -7.69 12.40
CA SER A 208 -0.37 -6.82 13.38
C SER A 208 -1.37 -5.91 14.08
N SER A 209 -2.35 -5.37 13.35
CA SER A 209 -3.43 -4.55 13.93
C SER A 209 -4.29 -5.34 14.93
N VAL A 210 -4.60 -6.60 14.64
CA VAL A 210 -5.40 -7.47 15.53
C VAL A 210 -4.64 -7.81 16.80
N VAL A 211 -3.35 -8.13 16.68
CA VAL A 211 -2.47 -8.36 17.84
C VAL A 211 -2.38 -7.10 18.69
N ASP A 212 -2.21 -5.95 18.04
CA ASP A 212 -2.09 -4.66 18.72
C ASP A 212 -3.37 -4.26 19.46
N ALA A 213 -4.54 -4.50 18.85
CA ALA A 213 -5.84 -4.32 19.48
C ALA A 213 -6.04 -5.24 20.69
N SER A 214 -5.61 -6.50 20.60
CA SER A 214 -5.65 -7.43 21.74
C SER A 214 -4.79 -6.93 22.91
N GLY A 215 -3.61 -6.37 22.61
CA GLY A 215 -2.75 -5.74 23.60
C GLY A 215 -3.42 -4.52 24.27
N ALA A 216 -4.07 -3.67 23.49
CA ALA A 216 -4.77 -2.49 24.01
C ALA A 216 -5.94 -2.89 24.91
N ALA A 217 -6.71 -3.92 24.53
CA ALA A 217 -7.78 -4.47 25.35
C ALA A 217 -7.26 -5.01 26.69
N ALA A 218 -6.13 -5.73 26.68
CA ALA A 218 -5.51 -6.22 27.92
C ALA A 218 -5.06 -5.07 28.84
N LYS A 219 -4.51 -3.98 28.27
CA LYS A 219 -4.12 -2.80 29.05
C LYS A 219 -5.30 -2.03 29.61
N ALA A 220 -6.39 -1.90 28.86
CA ALA A 220 -7.63 -1.34 29.37
C ALA A 220 -8.22 -2.18 30.51
N ALA A 221 -8.23 -3.51 30.36
CA ALA A 221 -8.69 -4.42 31.39
C ALA A 221 -7.85 -4.34 32.68
N GLU A 222 -6.52 -4.17 32.55
CA GLU A 222 -5.61 -3.99 33.70
C GLU A 222 -6.04 -2.80 34.59
N VAL A 223 -6.43 -1.68 33.99
CA VAL A 223 -6.91 -0.49 34.73
C VAL A 223 -8.26 -0.78 35.38
N ILE A 224 -9.23 -1.28 34.61
CA ILE A 224 -10.59 -1.56 35.10
C ILE A 224 -10.58 -2.56 36.26
N MET A 225 -9.76 -3.61 36.18
CA MET A 225 -9.72 -4.66 37.19
C MET A 225 -8.98 -4.25 38.47
N ARG A 226 -8.05 -3.29 38.40
CA ARG A 226 -7.37 -2.76 39.59
C ARG A 226 -8.24 -1.82 40.41
N GLY A 227 -9.27 -1.23 39.81
CA GLY A 227 -10.20 -0.34 40.49
C GLY A 227 -9.66 1.06 40.75
N ASP A 228 -8.62 1.45 40.01
CA ASP A 228 -8.06 2.81 39.99
C ASP A 228 -8.82 3.72 39.01
#